data_AF-A0A3A9G7G7-F1
#
_entry.id   AF-A0A3A9G7G7-F1
#
_cell.length_a   1.000
_cell.length_b   1.000
_cell.length_c   1.000
_cell.angle_alpha   90.00
_cell.angle_beta   90.00
_cell.angle_gamma   90.00
#
_symmetry.space_group_name_H-M   'P 1'
#
loop_
_entity.id
_entity.type
_entity.pdbx_description
1 polymer ?
#
loop_
_entity_poly.entity_id
_entity_poly.type
_entity_poly.pdbx_seq_one_letter_code
_entity_poly.pdbx_strand_id
1 'polypeptide(L)' 'MIDSMEKKNTIVIFTAKLARSLLKDGFTIVDIKPDRTDKDSKRSVFVFRNENHIEDKIKEYNNK' A
#
# COMPACT_ATOMS: atom_id res chain seq x y z
N MET A 1 31.13 -3.67 2.80
CA MET A 1 29.84 -2.94 2.85
C MET A 1 28.79 -3.95 2.42
N ILE A 2 27.97 -4.43 3.36
CA ILE A 2 26.93 -5.40 3.07
C ILE A 2 25.70 -4.57 2.70
N ASP A 3 25.45 -4.39 1.41
CA ASP A 3 24.16 -3.92 0.92
C ASP A 3 23.17 -5.06 1.14
N SER A 4 22.57 -5.07 2.34
CA SER A 4 21.40 -5.89 2.61
C SER A 4 20.34 -5.51 1.60
N MET A 5 19.99 -6.44 0.70
CA MET A 5 18.77 -6.38 -0.09
C MET A 5 17.59 -6.25 0.88
N GLU A 6 17.24 -5.02 1.27
CA GLU A 6 16.01 -4.74 1.98
C GLU A 6 14.87 -5.11 1.03
N LYS A 7 14.30 -6.31 1.22
CA LYS A 7 12.93 -6.56 0.81
C LYS A 7 12.13 -5.36 1.29
N LYS A 8 11.53 -4.62 0.36
CA LYS A 8 10.66 -3.50 0.71
C LYS A 8 9.57 -4.06 1.62
N ASN A 9 9.70 -3.83 2.91
CA ASN A 9 8.80 -4.33 3.96
C ASN A 9 7.43 -3.62 3.92
N THR A 10 7.16 -2.88 2.85
CA THR A 10 5.98 -2.05 2.68
C THR A 10 5.49 -2.08 1.24
N ILE A 11 4.17 -2.00 1.08
CA ILE A 11 3.48 -1.88 -0.20
C ILE A 11 2.82 -0.51 -0.28
N VAL A 12 2.92 0.13 -1.45
CA VAL A 12 2.34 1.44 -1.71
C VAL A 12 1.06 1.29 -2.52
N ILE A 13 -0.03 1.83 -2.01
CA ILE A 13 -1.37 1.78 -2.60
C ILE A 13 -1.83 3.22 -2.89
N PHE A 14 -2.19 3.48 -4.15
CA PHE A 14 -2.58 4.81 -4.62
C PHE A 14 -4.10 5.05 -4.64
N THR A 15 -4.90 3.99 -4.44
CA THR A 15 -6.36 4.10 -4.50
C THR A 15 -6.99 3.92 -3.12
N ALA A 16 -7.85 4.86 -2.74
CA ALA A 16 -8.57 4.80 -1.47
C ALA A 16 -9.51 3.58 -1.37
N LYS A 17 -10.01 3.07 -2.51
CA LYS A 17 -10.91 1.91 -2.54
C LYS A 17 -10.18 0.63 -2.15
N LEU A 18 -9.00 0.36 -2.74
CA LEU A 18 -8.17 -0.79 -2.37
C LEU A 18 -7.67 -0.66 -0.93
N ALA A 19 -7.17 0.52 -0.54
CA ALA A 19 -6.72 0.77 0.83
C ALA A 19 -7.82 0.46 1.87
N ARG A 20 -9.07 0.86 1.63
CA ARG A 20 -10.21 0.52 2.49
C ARG A 20 -10.50 -0.98 2.54
N SER A 21 -10.37 -1.69 1.42
CA SER A 21 -10.53 -3.15 1.40
C SER A 21 -9.49 -3.82 2.29
N LEU A 22 -8.22 -3.43 2.13
CA LEU A 22 -7.11 -3.98 2.92
C LEU A 22 -7.26 -3.67 4.42
N LEU A 23 -7.73 -2.48 4.78
CA LEU A 23 -8.01 -2.15 6.18
C LEU A 23 -9.14 -3.02 6.76
N LYS A 24 -10.20 -3.30 5.99
CA LYS A 24 -11.28 -4.21 6.42
C LYS A 24 -10.80 -5.64 6.61
N ASP A 25 -9.84 -6.06 5.79
CA ASP A 25 -9.23 -7.39 5.85
C ASP A 25 -8.14 -7.49 6.95
N GLY A 26 -7.90 -6.40 7.69
CA GLY A 26 -7.01 -6.39 8.87
C GLY A 26 -5.53 -6.09 8.57
N PHE A 27 -5.19 -5.63 7.36
CA PHE A 27 -3.81 -5.27 7.04
C PHE A 27 -3.38 -3.98 7.73
N THR A 28 -2.11 -3.95 8.16
CA THR A 28 -1.54 -2.83 8.90
C THR A 28 -1.09 -1.72 7.95
N ILE A 29 -1.68 -0.54 8.07
CA ILE A 29 -1.13 0.68 7.47
C ILE A 29 0.01 1.21 8.34
N VAL A 30 1.13 1.57 7.70
CA VAL A 30 2.31 2.10 8.38
C VAL A 30 2.50 3.59 8.14
N ASP A 31 1.98 4.13 7.03
CA ASP A 31 2.08 5.56 6.71
C ASP A 31 0.97 6.00 5.74
N ILE A 32 0.61 7.28 5.78
CA ILE A 32 -0.28 7.96 4.83
C ILE A 32 0.36 9.29 4.46
N LYS A 33 0.62 9.50 3.18
CA LYS A 33 1.28 10.71 2.69
C LYS A 33 0.51 11.34 1.52
N PRO A 34 0.64 12.66 1.28
CA PRO A 34 0.08 13.27 0.09
C PRO A 34 0.74 12.72 -1.18
N ASP A 35 -0.04 12.55 -2.24
CA ASP A 35 0.50 12.29 -3.57
C ASP A 35 1.13 13.57 -4.13
N ARG A 36 2.45 13.61 -4.17
CA ARG A 36 3.21 14.78 -4.65
C ARG A 36 3.06 15.01 -6.16
N THR A 37 2.49 14.06 -6.89
CA THR A 37 2.21 14.19 -8.33
C THR A 37 0.81 14.73 -8.62
N ASP A 38 -0.05 14.76 -7.60
CA ASP A 38 -1.39 15.33 -7.70
C ASP A 38 -1.35 16.86 -7.57
N LYS A 39 -1.63 17.56 -8.67
CA LYS A 39 -1.59 19.04 -8.71
C LYS A 39 -2.52 19.69 -7.68
N ASP A 40 -3.62 19.03 -7.36
CA ASP A 40 -4.61 19.51 -6.40
C ASP A 40 -4.27 19.14 -4.94
N SER A 41 -3.23 18.32 -4.71
CA SER A 41 -2.83 17.80 -3.38
C SER A 41 -3.97 17.15 -2.58
N LYS A 42 -4.98 16.60 -3.27
CA LYS A 42 -6.16 15.96 -2.68
C LYS A 42 -6.00 14.45 -2.56
N ARG A 43 -5.10 13.86 -3.35
CA ARG A 43 -4.85 12.41 -3.34
C ARG A 43 -3.90 12.02 -2.22
N SER A 44 -4.21 10.90 -1.59
CA SER A 44 -3.37 10.28 -0.56
C SER A 44 -2.78 8.98 -1.07
N VAL A 45 -1.53 8.73 -0.70
CA VAL A 45 -0.80 7.49 -0.91
C VAL A 45 -0.78 6.74 0.41
N PHE A 46 -1.25 5.50 0.38
CA PHE A 46 -1.36 4.63 1.55
C PHE A 46 -0.22 3.62 1.54
N VAL A 47 0.55 3.53 2.62
CA VAL A 47 1.67 2.61 2.74
C VAL A 47 1.30 1.53 3.75
N PHE A 48 1.23 0.28 3.29
CA PHE A 48 0.92 -0.88 4.12
C PHE A 48 2.19 -1.66 4.44
N ARG A 49 2.19 -2.37 5.56
CA ARG A 49 3.22 -3.37 5.85
C ARG A 49 3.09 -4.53 4.86
N ASN A 50 4.21 -5.00 4.32
CA ASN A 50 4.26 -6.17 3.44
C ASN A 50 4.23 -7.45 4.29
N GLU A 51 3.03 -7.84 4.71
CA GLU A 51 2.79 -9.01 5.56
C GLU A 51 1.54 -9.79 5.09
N ASN A 52 1.35 -10.99 5.65
CA ASN A 52 0.10 -11.75 5.57
C ASN A 52 -0.46 -11.94 4.15
N HIS A 53 0.40 -12.19 3.15
CA HIS A 53 -0.02 -12.41 1.76
C HIS A 53 -0.82 -11.25 1.15
N ILE A 54 -0.54 -10.01 1.56
CA ILE A 54 -1.18 -8.79 1.03
C ILE A 54 -1.17 -8.72 -0.51
N GLU A 55 -0.12 -9.25 -1.16
CA GLU A 55 -0.02 -9.30 -2.62
C GLU A 55 -1.12 -10.15 -3.26
N ASP A 56 -1.52 -11.25 -2.62
CA ASP A 56 -2.57 -12.13 -3.13
C ASP A 56 -3.94 -11.44 -3.05
N LYS A 57 -4.17 -10.66 -1.99
CA LYS A 57 -5.37 -9.82 -1.88
C LYS A 57 -5.43 -8.70 -2.91
N ILE A 58 -4.29 -8.09 -3.21
CA ILE A 58 -4.20 -7.10 -4.28
C ILE A 58 -4.51 -7.74 -5.65
N LYS A 59 -3.98 -8.94 -5.92
CA LYS A 59 -4.30 -9.70 -7.15
C LYS A 59 -5.78 -10.06 -7.24
N GLU A 60 -6.38 -10.56 -6.15
CA GLU A 60 -7.80 -10.87 -6.07
C GLU A 60 -8.67 -9.64 -6.37
N TYR A 61 -8.31 -8.48 -5.81
CA TYR A 61 -9.01 -7.22 -6.06
C TYR A 61 -8.93 -6.77 -7.52
N ASN A 62 -7.78 -6.95 -8.19
CA ASN A 62 -7.59 -6.53 -9.58
C ASN A 62 -8.28 -7.45 -10.61
N ASN A 63 -8.60 -8.69 -10.24
CA ASN A 63 -9.29 -9.65 -11.09
C ASN A 63 -10.83 -9.56 -10.99
N LYS A 64 -11.36 -8.62 -10.20
CA LYS A 64 -12.79 -8.30 -10.08
C LYS A 64 -13.19 -7.15 -11.00
#